data_AF-A0A167AQY9-F1
#
_entry.id   AF-A0A167AQY9-F1
#
_cell.length_a   1.000
_cell.length_b   1.000
_cell.length_c   1.000
_cell.angle_alpha   90.00
_cell.angle_beta   90.00
_cell.angle_gamma   90.00
#
_symmetry.space_group_name_H-M   'P 1'
#
loop_
_entity.id
_entity.type
_entity.pdbx_description
1 polymer ?
#
loop_
_entity_poly.entity_id
_entity_poly.type
_entity_poly.pdbx_seq_one_letter_code
_entity_poly.pdbx_strand_id
1 'polypeptide(L)'
;MAILTRAGRTLFAQSIAQTPIYLAWGRGETPWQSPPAEPIIATELAAPIGYRKAKKVAFCNPDDQGDIHIQGGRFSLSEQPTQHLYCEFTFDFADGVGETVRELGLMSGTQQLPELPTGLSYLLPEQVASTGTLLLLEHRAPLVREEGVRESFEFVVSF
;
A
#
# COMPACT_ATOMS: atom_id res chain seq x y z
N MET A 1 31.52 9.84 9.45
CA MET A 1 30.23 9.12 9.54
C MET A 1 29.65 9.05 8.14
N ALA A 2 29.32 7.85 7.65
CA ALA A 2 28.65 7.70 6.36
C ALA A 2 27.14 7.98 6.51
N ILE A 3 26.50 8.52 5.48
CA ILE A 3 25.04 8.76 5.42
C ILE A 3 24.47 8.13 4.16
N LEU A 4 23.16 7.82 4.17
CA LEU A 4 22.45 7.44 2.94
C LEU A 4 22.17 8.71 2.13
N THR A 5 22.81 8.83 0.97
CA THR A 5 22.67 9.98 0.09
C THR A 5 21.32 10.00 -0.62
N ARG A 6 20.92 11.17 -1.13
CA ARG A 6 19.71 11.31 -1.95
C ARG A 6 19.72 10.38 -3.16
N ALA A 7 20.88 10.18 -3.80
CA ALA A 7 21.02 9.23 -4.91
C ALA A 7 20.76 7.78 -4.47
N GLY A 8 21.23 7.38 -3.29
CA GLY A 8 20.95 6.04 -2.72
C GLY A 8 19.47 5.84 -2.42
N ARG A 9 18.79 6.87 -1.91
CA ARG A 9 17.33 6.85 -1.66
C ARG A 9 16.54 6.76 -2.96
N THR A 10 16.93 7.53 -3.98
CA THR A 10 16.36 7.42 -5.33
C THR A 10 16.55 6.01 -5.90
N LEU A 11 17.70 5.37 -5.70
CA LEU A 11 17.92 3.98 -6.13
C LEU A 11 16.95 3.01 -5.44
N PHE A 12 16.69 3.17 -4.15
CA PHE A 12 15.68 2.37 -3.45
C PHE A 12 14.28 2.58 -4.02
N ALA A 13 13.86 3.84 -4.21
CA ALA A 13 12.57 4.15 -4.85
C ALA A 13 12.46 3.51 -6.25
N GLN A 14 13.51 3.59 -7.07
CA GLN A 14 13.53 2.96 -8.39
C GLN A 14 13.37 1.43 -8.30
N SER A 15 14.03 0.81 -7.33
CA SER A 15 13.99 -0.64 -7.16
C SER A 15 12.61 -1.10 -6.72
N ILE A 16 11.98 -0.39 -5.77
CA ILE A 16 10.63 -0.70 -5.30
C ILE A 16 9.58 -0.46 -6.40
N ALA A 17 9.71 0.60 -7.19
CA ALA A 17 8.80 0.90 -8.30
C ALA A 17 8.77 -0.17 -9.40
N GLN A 18 9.80 -1.02 -9.48
CA GLN A 18 9.87 -2.14 -10.43
C GLN A 18 9.25 -3.43 -9.91
N THR A 19 8.81 -3.46 -8.64
CA THR A 19 8.14 -4.61 -8.05
C THR A 19 6.61 -4.48 -8.16
N PRO A 20 5.86 -5.59 -8.08
CA PRO A 20 4.42 -5.52 -7.87
C PRO A 20 4.09 -4.90 -6.51
N ILE A 21 3.50 -3.70 -6.52
CA ILE A 21 3.05 -3.01 -5.30
C ILE A 21 1.56 -3.31 -5.07
N TYR A 22 1.22 -3.73 -3.86
CA TYR A 22 -0.14 -4.02 -3.42
C TYR A 22 -0.47 -3.28 -2.13
N LEU A 23 -1.74 -2.91 -1.94
CA LEU A 23 -2.29 -2.55 -0.65
C LEU A 23 -3.09 -3.74 -0.11
N ALA A 24 -2.67 -4.26 1.03
CA ALA A 24 -3.38 -5.29 1.76
C ALA A 24 -4.36 -4.64 2.75
N TRP A 25 -5.54 -5.22 2.90
CA TRP A 25 -6.43 -4.95 4.02
C TRP A 25 -6.34 -6.08 5.05
N GLY A 26 -6.46 -5.74 6.33
CA GLY A 26 -6.48 -6.73 7.41
C GLY A 26 -7.53 -6.40 8.48
N ARG A 27 -7.95 -7.43 9.20
CA ARG A 27 -8.91 -7.32 10.32
C ARG A 27 -8.24 -6.90 11.63
N GLY A 28 -6.93 -7.06 11.76
CA GLY A 28 -6.23 -7.00 13.04
C GLY A 28 -6.31 -8.30 13.84
N GLU A 29 -5.42 -8.45 14.83
CA GLU A 29 -5.43 -9.61 15.74
C GLU A 29 -6.70 -9.68 16.58
N THR A 30 -7.18 -8.53 17.04
CA THR A 30 -8.41 -8.41 17.84
C THR A 30 -9.21 -7.18 17.39
N PRO A 31 -10.54 -7.17 17.49
CA PRO A 31 -11.32 -6.00 17.09
C PRO A 31 -11.03 -4.79 17.99
N TRP A 32 -10.62 -3.67 17.39
CA TRP A 32 -10.51 -2.38 18.07
C TRP A 32 -11.46 -1.33 17.47
N GLN A 33 -11.77 -0.30 18.26
CA GLN A 33 -12.46 0.91 17.80
C GLN A 33 -11.48 2.07 17.64
N SER A 34 -10.59 2.24 18.63
CA SER A 34 -9.42 3.13 18.51
C SER A 34 -8.20 2.31 18.09
N PRO A 35 -7.45 2.72 17.05
CA PRO A 35 -6.30 1.96 16.60
C PRO A 35 -5.22 1.88 17.69
N PRO A 36 -4.67 0.68 17.97
CA PRO A 36 -3.47 0.54 18.78
C PRO A 36 -2.25 0.98 17.99
N ALA A 37 -1.13 1.24 18.67
CA ALA A 37 0.12 1.58 18.01
C ALA A 37 0.60 0.45 17.07
N GLU A 38 1.21 0.83 15.95
CA GLU A 38 1.74 -0.12 14.98
C GLU A 38 3.04 -0.75 15.49
N PRO A 39 3.15 -2.10 15.45
CA PRO A 39 4.39 -2.79 15.80
C PRO A 39 5.47 -2.58 14.73
N ILE A 40 6.58 -1.92 15.07
CA ILE A 40 7.72 -1.69 14.16
C ILE A 40 8.38 -2.98 13.63
N ILE A 41 8.17 -4.10 14.32
CA ILE A 41 8.73 -5.42 13.96
C ILE A 41 7.79 -6.24 13.07
N ALA A 42 6.59 -5.74 12.75
CA ALA A 42 5.66 -6.48 11.91
C ALA A 42 6.23 -6.71 10.51
N THR A 43 6.10 -7.95 10.04
CA THR A 43 6.50 -8.37 8.70
C THR A 43 5.30 -8.72 7.81
N GLU A 44 4.11 -8.81 8.41
CA GLU A 44 2.84 -9.14 7.76
C GLU A 44 1.67 -8.51 8.51
N LEU A 45 0.48 -8.56 7.89
CA LEU A 45 -0.78 -8.18 8.54
C LEU A 45 -1.28 -9.34 9.40
N ALA A 46 -1.90 -9.03 10.54
CA ALA A 46 -2.34 -10.06 11.49
C ALA A 46 -3.41 -11.00 10.91
N ALA A 47 -4.36 -10.44 10.17
CA ALA A 47 -5.45 -11.22 9.59
C ALA A 47 -5.86 -10.63 8.22
N PRO A 48 -5.13 -10.95 7.14
CA PRO A 48 -5.38 -10.40 5.82
C PRO A 48 -6.80 -10.72 5.30
N ILE A 49 -7.38 -9.73 4.63
CA ILE A 49 -8.68 -9.79 3.95
C ILE A 49 -8.46 -9.96 2.44
N GLY A 50 -7.50 -9.23 1.89
CA GLY A 50 -7.15 -9.30 0.48
C GLY A 50 -6.15 -8.22 0.09
N TYR A 51 -5.63 -8.33 -1.13
CA TYR A 51 -4.51 -7.56 -1.64
C TYR A 51 -4.92 -6.91 -2.96
N ARG A 52 -4.95 -5.59 -3.02
CA ARG A 52 -5.25 -4.82 -4.24
C ARG A 52 -3.97 -4.29 -4.85
N LYS A 53 -3.72 -4.62 -6.12
CA LYS A 53 -2.59 -4.09 -6.88
C LYS A 53 -2.72 -2.59 -7.06
N ALA A 54 -1.61 -1.87 -6.99
CA ALA A 54 -1.56 -0.44 -7.29
C ALA A 54 -2.10 -0.20 -8.71
N LYS A 55 -3.06 0.72 -8.81
CA LYS A 55 -3.57 1.22 -10.09
C LYS A 55 -2.55 2.14 -10.76
N LYS A 56 -1.80 2.90 -9.95
CA LYS A 56 -0.74 3.78 -10.41
C LYS A 56 0.42 3.76 -9.43
N VAL A 57 1.63 3.70 -9.99
CA VAL A 57 2.89 3.91 -9.28
C VAL A 57 3.68 4.93 -10.08
N ALA A 58 4.11 6.02 -9.46
CA ALA A 58 4.84 7.08 -10.12
C ALA A 58 5.81 7.78 -9.17
N PHE A 59 6.86 8.40 -9.71
CA PHE A 59 7.72 9.28 -8.92
C PHE A 59 7.04 10.62 -8.69
N CYS A 60 7.36 11.28 -7.58
CA CYS A 60 6.85 12.62 -7.28
C CYS A 60 7.89 13.47 -6.53
N ASN A 61 7.64 14.78 -6.42
CA ASN A 61 8.41 15.68 -5.57
C ASN A 61 7.47 16.47 -4.65
N PRO A 62 7.91 16.84 -3.44
CA PRO A 62 7.19 17.80 -2.62
C PRO A 62 6.95 19.09 -3.39
N ASP A 63 5.72 19.58 -3.35
CA ASP A 63 5.26 20.77 -4.05
C ASP A 63 4.01 21.31 -3.34
N ASP A 64 4.10 22.50 -2.73
CA ASP A 64 3.00 23.10 -1.98
C ASP A 64 1.77 23.42 -2.86
N GLN A 65 1.95 23.48 -4.18
CA GLN A 65 0.88 23.68 -5.17
C GLN A 65 0.53 22.39 -5.93
N GLY A 66 1.10 21.24 -5.52
CA GLY A 66 0.87 19.96 -6.17
C GLY A 66 -0.51 19.38 -5.91
N ASP A 67 -1.03 18.62 -6.89
CA ASP A 67 -2.37 18.03 -6.88
C ASP A 67 -2.47 16.74 -6.05
N ILE A 68 -1.33 16.14 -5.67
CA ILE A 68 -1.32 14.96 -4.80
C ILE A 68 -1.37 15.45 -3.35
N HIS A 69 -2.47 15.18 -2.66
CA HIS A 69 -2.69 15.57 -1.28
C HIS A 69 -2.57 14.35 -0.36
N ILE A 70 -1.58 14.33 0.51
CA ILE A 70 -1.47 13.33 1.58
C ILE A 70 -1.37 14.01 2.94
N GLN A 71 -1.61 13.26 4.02
CA GLN A 71 -1.27 13.78 5.35
C GLN A 71 0.23 14.08 5.42
N GLY A 72 0.57 15.35 5.67
CA GLY A 72 1.95 15.80 5.81
C GLY A 72 2.51 16.62 4.64
N GLY A 73 1.78 16.75 3.52
CA GLY A 73 2.21 17.65 2.44
C GLY A 73 1.52 17.43 1.11
N ARG A 74 1.94 18.25 0.14
CA ARG A 74 1.50 18.16 -1.25
C ARG A 74 2.65 17.78 -2.15
N PHE A 75 2.32 17.09 -3.24
CA PHE A 75 3.30 16.57 -4.19
C PHE A 75 2.83 16.76 -5.63
N SER A 76 3.79 16.90 -6.54
CA SER A 76 3.58 16.87 -7.98
C SER A 76 4.29 15.66 -8.59
N LEU A 77 3.67 15.04 -9.59
CA LEU A 77 4.28 13.92 -10.32
C LEU A 77 5.58 14.35 -11.00
N SER A 78 6.53 13.42 -11.07
CA SER A 78 7.85 13.62 -11.68
C SER A 78 8.09 12.57 -12.75
N GLU A 79 8.54 13.02 -13.92
CA GLU A 79 9.01 12.11 -14.98
C GLU A 79 10.40 11.53 -14.68
N GLN A 80 11.20 12.26 -13.90
CA GLN A 80 12.52 11.80 -13.45
C GLN A 80 12.40 11.02 -12.14
N PRO A 81 13.18 9.94 -11.95
CA PRO A 81 13.22 9.22 -10.68
C PRO A 81 13.57 10.12 -9.50
N THR A 82 12.83 9.98 -8.41
CA THR A 82 13.05 10.69 -7.15
C THR A 82 13.11 9.70 -5.99
N GLN A 83 13.41 10.17 -4.79
CA GLN A 83 13.33 9.36 -3.56
C GLN A 83 11.89 9.16 -3.05
N HIS A 84 10.88 9.61 -3.80
CA HIS A 84 9.47 9.56 -3.40
C HIS A 84 8.64 8.78 -4.42
N LEU A 85 7.84 7.84 -3.94
CA LEU A 85 6.91 7.06 -4.76
C LEU A 85 5.48 7.34 -4.36
N TYR A 86 4.71 7.85 -5.32
CA TYR A 86 3.26 7.92 -5.24
C TYR A 86 2.64 6.58 -5.65
N CYS A 87 1.71 6.08 -4.85
CA CYS A 87 0.94 4.87 -5.11
C CYS A 87 -0.56 5.14 -4.95
N GLU A 88 -1.35 4.81 -5.98
CA GLU A 88 -2.82 4.92 -5.98
C GLU A 88 -3.45 3.53 -6.00
N PHE A 89 -4.43 3.31 -5.13
CA PHE A 89 -5.21 2.09 -5.04
C PHE A 89 -6.69 2.42 -5.12
N THR A 90 -7.44 1.59 -5.82
CA THR A 90 -8.91 1.66 -5.78
C THR A 90 -9.46 0.26 -5.67
N PHE A 91 -10.08 -0.05 -4.53
CA PHE A 91 -10.80 -1.29 -4.28
C PHE A 91 -12.16 -1.20 -4.96
N ASP A 92 -12.55 -2.28 -5.62
CA ASP A 92 -13.82 -2.36 -6.34
C ASP A 92 -14.99 -2.63 -5.40
N PHE A 93 -16.21 -2.55 -5.94
CA PHE A 93 -17.44 -2.71 -5.17
C PHE A 93 -17.54 -4.05 -4.43
N ALA A 94 -16.99 -5.12 -5.00
CA ALA A 94 -17.02 -6.47 -4.43
C ALA A 94 -15.83 -6.77 -3.52
N ASP A 95 -14.78 -5.93 -3.52
CA ASP A 95 -13.56 -6.21 -2.77
C ASP A 95 -13.83 -6.07 -1.26
N GLY A 96 -13.71 -7.19 -0.55
CA GLY A 96 -13.85 -7.26 0.91
C GLY A 96 -15.25 -6.92 1.44
N VAL A 97 -16.32 -7.05 0.65
CA VAL A 97 -17.70 -6.74 1.11
C VAL A 97 -18.05 -7.53 2.37
N GLY A 98 -18.64 -6.85 3.36
CA GLY A 98 -19.00 -7.43 4.65
C GLY A 98 -17.84 -7.50 5.65
N GLU A 99 -16.60 -7.25 5.21
CA GLU A 99 -15.45 -7.19 6.09
C GLU A 99 -15.38 -5.84 6.81
N THR A 100 -14.70 -5.85 7.96
CA THR A 100 -14.34 -4.62 8.66
C THR A 100 -12.84 -4.48 8.69
N VAL A 101 -12.34 -3.57 7.87
CA VAL A 101 -10.91 -3.28 7.69
C VAL A 101 -10.41 -2.45 8.87
N ARG A 102 -9.27 -2.86 9.42
CA ARG A 102 -8.58 -2.18 10.53
C ARG A 102 -7.08 -2.03 10.32
N GLU A 103 -6.52 -2.80 9.39
CA GLU A 103 -5.12 -2.69 9.00
C GLU A 103 -5.01 -2.36 7.52
N LEU A 104 -4.06 -1.49 7.17
CA LEU A 104 -3.59 -1.31 5.80
C LEU A 104 -2.11 -1.70 5.74
N GLY A 105 -1.75 -2.49 4.72
CA GLY A 105 -0.38 -2.92 4.48
C GLY A 105 0.11 -2.56 3.10
N LEU A 106 1.07 -1.64 2.96
CA LEU A 106 1.72 -1.42 1.67
C LEU A 106 2.76 -2.51 1.44
N MET A 107 2.48 -3.40 0.51
CA MET A 107 3.30 -4.57 0.18
C MET A 107 4.10 -4.32 -1.11
N SER A 108 5.35 -4.74 -1.12
CA SER A 108 6.23 -4.72 -2.29
C SER A 108 6.66 -6.13 -2.64
N GLY A 109 6.51 -6.53 -3.90
CA GLY A 109 6.91 -7.85 -4.37
C GLY A 109 5.88 -8.96 -4.16
N THR A 110 4.59 -8.61 -3.93
CA THR A 110 3.53 -9.62 -3.79
C THR A 110 3.36 -10.43 -5.07
N GLN A 111 3.25 -11.74 -4.94
CA GLN A 111 3.10 -12.69 -6.03
C GLN A 111 1.82 -13.51 -5.87
N GLN A 112 1.03 -13.57 -6.93
CA GLN A 112 -0.12 -14.48 -7.01
C GLN A 112 0.33 -15.93 -7.22
N LEU A 113 -0.53 -16.88 -6.89
CA LEU A 113 -0.35 -18.28 -7.27
C LEU A 113 -0.18 -18.45 -8.80
N PRO A 114 0.75 -19.31 -9.26
CA PRO A 114 1.11 -19.41 -10.68
C PRO A 114 -0.02 -19.93 -11.58
N GLU A 115 -0.99 -20.65 -11.02
CA GLU A 115 -2.16 -21.16 -11.73
C GLU A 115 -3.23 -20.09 -12.01
N LEU A 116 -3.15 -18.93 -11.35
CA LEU A 116 -4.13 -17.87 -11.51
C LEU A 116 -3.89 -17.06 -12.80
N PRO A 117 -4.95 -16.53 -13.44
CA PRO A 117 -4.81 -15.65 -14.59
C PRO A 117 -3.90 -14.47 -14.30
N THR A 118 -3.02 -14.12 -15.24
CA THR A 118 -2.20 -12.91 -15.11
C THR A 118 -3.07 -11.66 -15.15
N GLY A 119 -2.69 -10.62 -14.40
CA GLY A 119 -3.36 -9.32 -14.45
C GLY A 119 -4.53 -9.15 -13.47
N LEU A 120 -4.73 -10.09 -12.54
CA LEU A 120 -5.65 -9.89 -11.43
C LEU A 120 -5.24 -8.63 -10.64
N SER A 121 -6.23 -7.77 -10.38
CA SER A 121 -6.03 -6.54 -9.62
C SER A 121 -6.31 -6.72 -8.13
N TYR A 122 -7.07 -7.76 -7.76
CA TYR A 122 -7.39 -8.11 -6.38
C TYR A 122 -7.13 -9.59 -6.16
N LEU A 123 -6.50 -9.92 -5.04
CA LEU A 123 -6.18 -11.29 -4.62
C LEU A 123 -6.77 -11.53 -3.23
N LEU A 124 -7.41 -12.67 -3.06
CA LEU A 124 -7.73 -13.21 -1.73
C LEU A 124 -6.45 -13.76 -1.05
N PRO A 125 -6.40 -13.88 0.28
CA PRO A 125 -5.22 -14.39 0.97
C PRO A 125 -4.76 -15.76 0.47
N GLU A 126 -5.70 -16.66 0.18
CA GLU A 126 -5.43 -17.99 -0.38
C GLU A 126 -4.93 -17.97 -1.83
N GLN A 127 -4.98 -16.83 -2.52
CA GLN A 127 -4.51 -16.63 -3.89
C GLN A 127 -3.09 -16.07 -3.96
N VAL A 128 -2.47 -15.78 -2.81
CA VAL A 128 -1.13 -15.19 -2.70
C VAL A 128 -0.09 -16.28 -2.48
N ALA A 129 0.86 -16.42 -3.41
CA ALA A 129 2.00 -17.34 -3.29
C ALA A 129 3.08 -16.78 -2.33
N SER A 130 3.29 -15.46 -2.40
CA SER A 130 4.20 -14.74 -1.52
C SER A 130 3.65 -13.34 -1.29
N THR A 131 3.55 -12.94 -0.03
CA THR A 131 3.07 -11.59 0.36
C THR A 131 4.07 -10.50 -0.02
N GLY A 132 5.35 -10.85 -0.21
CA GLY A 132 6.44 -9.91 -0.45
C GLY A 132 6.94 -9.28 0.86
N THR A 133 7.31 -8.01 0.81
CA THR A 133 7.78 -7.24 1.97
C THR A 133 6.75 -6.20 2.36
N LEU A 134 6.36 -6.19 3.64
CA LEU A 134 5.55 -5.13 4.24
C LEU A 134 6.42 -3.87 4.41
N LEU A 135 6.09 -2.82 3.65
CA LEU A 135 6.80 -1.54 3.70
C LEU A 135 6.19 -0.57 4.71
N LEU A 136 4.86 -0.52 4.77
CA LEU A 136 4.11 0.35 5.67
C LEU A 136 2.95 -0.43 6.27
N LEU A 137 2.75 -0.27 7.57
CA LEU A 137 1.58 -0.75 8.31
C LEU A 137 0.87 0.47 8.90
N GLU A 138 -0.45 0.51 8.75
CA GLU A 138 -1.32 1.48 9.42
C GLU A 138 -2.39 0.71 10.19
N HIS A 139 -2.52 0.99 11.48
CA HIS A 139 -3.72 0.64 12.23
C HIS A 139 -4.69 1.80 12.16
N ARG A 140 -5.93 1.51 11.75
CA ARG A 140 -6.97 2.52 11.59
C ARG A 140 -8.22 2.22 12.39
N ALA A 141 -9.05 3.25 12.55
CA ALA A 141 -10.42 3.07 13.00
C ALA A 141 -11.19 2.17 12.02
N PRO A 142 -12.17 1.39 12.49
CA PRO A 142 -12.89 0.43 11.66
C PRO A 142 -13.50 1.05 10.40
N LEU A 143 -13.18 0.46 9.25
CA LEU A 143 -13.85 0.75 7.97
C LEU A 143 -14.68 -0.48 7.58
N VAL A 144 -16.00 -0.34 7.64
CA VAL A 144 -16.93 -1.38 7.18
C VAL A 144 -17.05 -1.30 5.67
N ARG A 145 -16.89 -2.43 4.99
CA ARG A 145 -17.01 -2.52 3.54
C ARG A 145 -18.44 -2.81 3.14
N GLU A 146 -19.05 -1.82 2.53
CA GLU A 146 -20.42 -1.85 2.03
C GLU A 146 -20.45 -2.12 0.53
N GLU A 147 -21.50 -2.81 0.08
CA GLU A 147 -21.79 -2.97 -1.33
C GLU A 147 -22.10 -1.59 -1.96
N GLY A 148 -21.57 -1.33 -3.16
CA GLY A 148 -21.85 -0.08 -3.89
C GLY A 148 -20.93 1.11 -3.54
N VAL A 149 -19.96 0.95 -2.64
CA VAL A 149 -18.92 1.96 -2.36
C VAL A 149 -17.55 1.45 -2.79
N ARG A 150 -16.80 2.26 -3.54
CA ARG A 150 -15.38 2.02 -3.86
C ARG A 150 -14.51 2.84 -2.94
N GLU A 151 -13.51 2.21 -2.35
CA GLU A 151 -12.53 2.88 -1.50
C GLU A 151 -11.27 3.16 -2.30
N SER A 152 -10.78 4.40 -2.22
CA SER A 152 -9.50 4.78 -2.81
C SER A 152 -8.51 5.17 -1.72
N PHE A 153 -7.27 4.74 -1.91
CA PHE A 153 -6.16 5.06 -1.01
C PHE A 153 -4.99 5.59 -1.82
N GLU A 154 -4.32 6.59 -1.27
CA GLU A 154 -3.17 7.23 -1.88
C GLU A 154 -2.06 7.34 -0.84
N PHE A 155 -0.84 6.97 -1.25
CA PHE A 155 0.34 7.04 -0.40
C PHE A 155 1.48 7.72 -1.15
N VAL A 156 2.31 8.47 -0.41
CA VAL A 156 3.66 8.83 -0.86
C VAL A 156 4.68 8.21 0.08
N VAL A 157 5.45 7.25 -0.43
CA VAL A 157 6.55 6.60 0.29
C VAL A 157 7.84 7.38 0.04
N SER A 158 8.57 7.73 1.11
CA SER A 158 9.82 8.48 1.03
C SER A 158 10.97 7.66 1.60
N PHE A 159 12.06 7.51 0.83
CA PHE A 159 13.24 6.73 1.21
C PHE A 159 14.37 7.60 1.75
#